data_AF-A0A924XN07-F1
#
_entry.id   AF-A0A924XN07-F1
#
_cell.length_a   1.000
_cell.length_b   1.000
_cell.length_c   1.000
_cell.angle_alpha   90.00
_cell.angle_beta   90.00
_cell.angle_gamma   90.00
#
_symmetry.space_group_name_H-M   'P 1'
#
loop_
_entity.id
_entity.type
_entity.pdbx_description
1 polymer ?
#
loop_
_entity_poly.entity_id
_entity_poly.type
_entity_poly.pdbx_seq_one_letter_code
_entity_poly.pdbx_strand_id
1 'polypeptide(L)'
;SKQLFLYDVRRWLEGDQAQPTPPPEREHGRNRDWRHLNNADIISMPDKWEYPWYAAWDLAFHTVSFALIDPDFAKSQLVLLLREYYMHPNGQLPAYEWAFGDVNPPVHAWASWRVFEMDRDLTGQPDHAFLERVFHKLMLNFTWWVNRKDAEGRNVFQGGFLGLDNIGVFDRSAPLPTGGAMDQADGTAWMAMYTLNLLRIAIELSDVNPVYEDSASKFFEHFLYIAEAMTDVGKQDGRGTGQGLWDEADGFFYDTLRLPGGRTERMRVRSLVGLIPMLAVEVIDPEVFNRLPDFARRLRFFLRYRPDLAGLISRWSEPGVGERHLLSLLRGHRMKLLLRRMLDEAEFLSPHGVRSVSKAHCEAPFIFEHGGLRYSVDYNPGESRTSTFGGNSNWRGPVWMPLNVLLIESMRRFHAYYGDDFRVEYPVGSGKTRTLAECADEVSDRLVRLFLTGPDGERPALRGSGLEPGLMLFHEYFHGDTGRGLGASHQTGWTGLVALLIQDGAGPPRAGTARITRGTP
;
A
#
# COMPACT_ATOMS: atom_id res chain seq x y z
N SER A 1 -9.18 -6.90 -16.23
CA SER A 1 -9.35 -7.33 -17.63
C SER A 1 -8.03 -7.92 -18.18
N LYS A 2 -7.99 -8.71 -19.27
CA LYS A 2 -6.73 -9.29 -19.83
C LYS A 2 -6.51 -8.78 -21.27
N GLN A 3 -5.28 -8.46 -21.66
CA GLN A 3 -4.93 -8.01 -23.02
C GLN A 3 -3.53 -8.48 -23.43
N LEU A 4 -3.34 -8.82 -24.71
CA LEU A 4 -2.00 -8.99 -25.28
C LEU A 4 -1.33 -7.62 -25.37
N PHE A 5 -0.20 -7.45 -24.68
CA PHE A 5 0.54 -6.20 -24.67
C PHE A 5 1.92 -6.39 -25.33
N LEU A 6 2.09 -5.77 -26.48
CA LEU A 6 3.32 -5.84 -27.27
C LEU A 6 4.05 -4.50 -27.21
N TYR A 7 5.20 -4.49 -26.55
CA TYR A 7 6.05 -3.30 -26.53
C TYR A 7 7.50 -3.69 -26.25
N ASP A 8 8.32 -3.64 -27.30
CA ASP A 8 9.77 -3.79 -27.25
C ASP A 8 10.40 -2.40 -27.27
N VAL A 9 10.99 -1.99 -26.15
CA VAL A 9 11.57 -0.65 -26.00
C VAL A 9 12.75 -0.46 -26.94
N ARG A 10 13.60 -1.49 -27.12
CA ARG A 10 14.75 -1.42 -28.01
C ARG A 10 14.31 -1.22 -29.45
N ARG A 11 13.37 -2.04 -29.92
CA ARG A 11 12.82 -1.94 -31.28
C ARG A 11 12.12 -0.60 -31.51
N TRP A 12 11.41 -0.08 -30.52
CA TRP A 12 10.77 1.24 -30.61
C TRP A 12 11.80 2.36 -30.85
N LEU A 13 12.92 2.34 -30.12
CA LEU A 13 13.99 3.33 -30.20
C LEU A 13 14.78 3.20 -31.51
N GLU A 14 15.17 1.98 -31.90
CA GLU A 14 16.00 1.70 -33.08
C GLU A 14 15.20 1.79 -34.39
N GLY A 15 13.88 1.56 -34.34
CA GLY A 15 13.00 1.50 -35.50
C GLY A 15 13.05 0.14 -36.20
N ASP A 16 12.08 -0.07 -37.10
CA ASP A 16 12.04 -1.28 -37.92
C ASP A 16 13.06 -1.19 -39.06
N GLN A 17 13.80 -2.27 -39.31
CA GLN A 17 14.83 -2.31 -40.36
C GLN A 17 14.30 -1.97 -41.77
N ALA A 18 13.03 -2.27 -42.04
CA ALA A 18 12.38 -2.00 -43.33
C ALA A 18 11.74 -0.59 -43.42
N GLN A 19 11.81 0.21 -42.37
CA GLN A 19 11.23 1.55 -42.29
C GLN A 19 12.34 2.61 -42.25
N PRO A 20 12.03 3.90 -42.53
CA PRO A 20 12.99 4.97 -42.34
C PRO A 20 13.51 5.02 -40.90
N THR A 21 14.80 5.36 -40.74
CA THR A 21 15.41 5.54 -39.43
C THR A 21 14.61 6.55 -38.60
N PRO A 22 14.30 6.25 -37.34
CA PRO A 22 13.66 7.19 -36.43
C PRO A 22 14.39 8.54 -36.32
N PRO A 23 13.67 9.63 -36.02
CA PRO A 23 14.30 10.92 -35.74
C PRO A 23 15.18 10.83 -34.48
N PRO A 24 16.37 11.48 -34.43
CA PRO A 24 17.32 11.39 -33.31
C PRO A 24 16.74 11.75 -31.94
N GLU A 25 15.70 12.61 -31.89
CA GLU A 25 15.00 13.00 -30.68
C GLU A 25 14.38 11.79 -29.96
N ARG A 26 14.06 10.71 -30.70
CA ARG A 26 13.48 9.48 -30.12
C ARG A 26 14.40 8.82 -29.10
N GLU A 27 15.72 8.92 -29.27
CA GLU A 27 16.71 8.36 -28.32
C GLU A 27 16.63 9.03 -26.94
N HIS A 28 16.06 10.23 -26.88
CA HIS A 28 15.92 11.01 -25.67
C HIS A 28 14.49 10.98 -25.11
N GLY A 29 13.60 10.20 -25.71
CA GLY A 29 12.19 10.08 -25.32
C GLY A 29 11.96 9.22 -24.07
N ARG A 30 10.67 8.97 -23.78
CA ARG A 30 10.22 8.14 -22.65
C ARG A 30 10.88 6.76 -22.67
N ASN A 31 11.16 6.23 -21.48
CA ASN A 31 11.69 4.88 -21.27
C ASN A 31 13.02 4.56 -21.96
N ARG A 32 13.79 5.55 -22.43
CA ARG A 32 15.08 5.30 -23.10
C ARG A 32 16.08 4.45 -22.29
N ASP A 33 15.98 4.50 -20.96
CA ASP A 33 16.86 3.77 -20.04
C ASP A 33 16.39 2.31 -19.83
N TRP A 34 15.27 1.91 -20.42
CA TRP A 34 14.63 0.60 -20.29
C TRP A 34 14.77 -0.28 -21.55
N ARG A 35 15.89 -0.16 -22.28
CA ARG A 35 16.13 -0.91 -23.53
C ARG A 35 16.02 -2.44 -23.43
N HIS A 36 16.14 -3.01 -22.23
CA HIS A 36 15.99 -4.44 -21.98
C HIS A 36 14.52 -4.90 -21.93
N LEU A 37 13.59 -3.96 -21.73
CA LEU A 37 12.20 -4.27 -21.48
C LEU A 37 11.49 -4.67 -22.78
N ASN A 38 10.95 -5.88 -22.78
CA ASN A 38 10.25 -6.47 -23.91
C ASN A 38 8.96 -7.15 -23.45
N ASN A 39 7.82 -6.49 -23.71
CA ASN A 39 6.51 -7.05 -23.42
C ASN A 39 6.02 -7.85 -24.63
N ALA A 40 5.66 -9.12 -24.41
CA ALA A 40 5.06 -9.98 -25.41
C ALA A 40 4.05 -10.97 -24.80
N ASP A 41 3.32 -10.52 -23.79
CA ASP A 41 2.54 -11.38 -22.91
C ASP A 41 1.07 -10.93 -22.81
N ILE A 42 0.21 -11.85 -22.36
CA ILE A 42 -1.14 -11.50 -21.91
C ILE A 42 -1.03 -10.97 -20.49
N ILE A 43 -1.34 -9.68 -20.33
CA ILE A 43 -1.21 -8.96 -19.05
C ILE A 43 -2.59 -8.54 -18.54
N SER A 44 -2.76 -8.56 -17.22
CA SER A 44 -3.93 -7.96 -16.58
C SER A 44 -3.87 -6.44 -16.65
N MET A 45 -4.88 -5.84 -17.26
CA MET A 45 -5.02 -4.38 -17.38
C MET A 45 -5.98 -3.83 -16.32
N PRO A 46 -5.75 -2.60 -15.83
CA PRO A 46 -6.71 -1.89 -14.99
C PRO A 46 -8.05 -1.80 -15.72
N ASP A 47 -8.04 -1.23 -16.93
CA ASP A 47 -9.16 -1.10 -17.85
C ASP A 47 -8.65 -1.23 -19.29
N LYS A 48 -8.96 -2.31 -20.01
CA LYS A 48 -8.46 -2.53 -21.38
C LYS A 48 -8.89 -1.48 -22.43
N TRP A 49 -9.88 -0.63 -22.12
CA TRP A 49 -10.39 0.39 -23.02
C TRP A 49 -9.77 1.75 -22.70
N GLU A 50 -9.87 2.19 -21.44
CA GLU A 50 -9.41 3.53 -21.02
C GLU A 50 -7.92 3.52 -20.63
N TYR A 51 -7.43 2.39 -20.13
CA TYR A 51 -6.04 2.16 -19.72
C TYR A 51 -5.47 0.89 -20.39
N PRO A 52 -5.28 0.87 -21.73
CA PRO A 52 -4.85 -0.31 -22.49
C PRO A 52 -3.35 -0.65 -22.29
N TRP A 53 -2.85 -0.44 -21.07
CA TRP A 53 -1.48 -0.60 -20.60
C TRP A 53 -1.50 -1.02 -19.13
N TYR A 54 -0.43 -1.66 -18.67
CA TYR A 54 -0.34 -2.13 -17.28
C TYR A 54 0.32 -1.08 -16.38
N ALA A 55 -0.13 -1.03 -15.12
CA ALA A 55 0.62 -0.48 -14.01
C ALA A 55 1.02 -1.61 -13.05
N ALA A 56 2.27 -1.59 -12.56
CA ALA A 56 2.77 -2.66 -11.70
C ALA A 56 2.01 -2.76 -10.37
N TRP A 57 1.68 -1.63 -9.75
CA TRP A 57 0.96 -1.66 -8.48
C TRP A 57 -0.52 -2.05 -8.65
N ASP A 58 -1.20 -1.59 -9.70
CA ASP A 58 -2.53 -2.07 -10.09
C ASP A 58 -2.53 -3.60 -10.26
N LEU A 59 -1.55 -4.13 -11.02
CA LEU A 59 -1.43 -5.57 -11.28
C LEU A 59 -1.35 -6.39 -10.00
N ALA A 60 -0.65 -5.91 -8.97
CA ALA A 60 -0.61 -6.57 -7.67
C ALA A 60 -2.03 -6.75 -7.09
N PHE A 61 -2.87 -5.71 -7.09
CA PHE A 61 -4.26 -5.82 -6.64
C PHE A 61 -5.11 -6.73 -7.54
N HIS A 62 -4.89 -6.69 -8.86
CA HIS A 62 -5.61 -7.55 -9.81
C HIS A 62 -5.41 -9.02 -9.47
N THR A 63 -4.16 -9.40 -9.16
CA THR A 63 -3.79 -10.79 -8.91
C THR A 63 -4.51 -11.37 -7.70
N VAL A 64 -4.76 -10.58 -6.66
CA VAL A 64 -5.51 -11.02 -5.48
C VAL A 64 -6.96 -11.32 -5.83
N SER A 65 -7.61 -10.48 -6.65
CA SER A 65 -8.95 -10.79 -7.17
C SER A 65 -8.96 -12.03 -8.06
N PHE A 66 -7.97 -12.21 -8.93
CA PHE A 66 -7.88 -13.39 -9.79
C PHE A 66 -7.64 -14.68 -9.03
N ALA A 67 -6.88 -14.64 -7.94
CA ALA A 67 -6.56 -15.83 -7.15
C ALA A 67 -7.81 -16.51 -6.56
N LEU A 68 -8.96 -15.83 -6.52
CA LEU A 68 -10.25 -16.44 -6.17
C LEU A 68 -10.69 -17.53 -7.14
N ILE A 69 -10.26 -17.46 -8.40
CA ILE A 69 -10.73 -18.33 -9.49
C ILE A 69 -9.60 -18.98 -10.29
N ASP A 70 -8.43 -18.36 -10.35
CA ASP A 70 -7.28 -18.76 -11.18
C ASP A 70 -5.97 -18.30 -10.50
N PRO A 71 -5.55 -18.97 -9.41
CA PRO A 71 -4.32 -18.64 -8.70
C PRO A 71 -3.07 -18.83 -9.58
N ASP A 72 -3.06 -19.77 -10.53
CA ASP A 72 -1.94 -19.96 -11.44
C ASP A 72 -1.73 -18.76 -12.36
N PHE A 73 -2.80 -18.20 -12.94
CA PHE A 73 -2.70 -16.96 -13.68
C PHE A 73 -2.22 -15.82 -12.78
N ALA A 74 -2.77 -15.66 -11.57
CA ALA A 74 -2.34 -14.63 -10.61
C ALA A 74 -0.83 -14.73 -10.30
N LYS A 75 -0.34 -15.92 -9.96
CA LYS A 75 1.09 -16.20 -9.73
C LYS A 75 1.93 -15.87 -10.96
N SER A 76 1.47 -16.24 -12.17
CA SER A 76 2.20 -15.95 -13.41
C SER A 76 2.38 -14.46 -13.68
N GLN A 77 1.36 -13.64 -13.39
CA GLN A 77 1.39 -12.19 -13.57
C GLN A 77 2.36 -11.52 -12.58
N LEU A 78 2.38 -11.99 -11.33
CA LEU A 78 3.34 -11.51 -10.32
C LEU A 78 4.78 -11.85 -10.71
N VAL A 79 5.02 -13.07 -11.22
CA VAL A 79 6.35 -13.47 -11.69
C VAL A 79 6.76 -12.69 -12.95
N LEU A 80 5.82 -12.35 -13.82
CA LEU A 80 6.09 -11.68 -15.11
C LEU A 80 6.90 -10.38 -14.92
N LEU A 81 6.45 -9.50 -14.03
CA LEU A 81 7.12 -8.21 -13.77
C LEU A 81 8.49 -8.36 -13.10
N LEU A 82 8.83 -9.57 -12.63
CA LEU A 82 10.10 -9.91 -11.98
C LEU A 82 11.11 -10.57 -12.91
N ARG A 83 10.73 -10.84 -14.17
CA ARG A 83 11.62 -11.45 -15.17
C ARG A 83 12.68 -10.47 -15.65
N GLU A 84 13.79 -11.01 -16.14
CA GLU A 84 14.99 -10.27 -16.57
C GLU A 84 14.73 -9.30 -17.73
N TYR A 85 13.67 -9.55 -18.49
CA TYR A 85 13.23 -8.73 -19.62
C TYR A 85 12.03 -7.82 -19.27
N TYR A 86 11.70 -7.70 -17.98
CA TYR A 86 10.72 -6.76 -17.43
C TYR A 86 11.34 -5.88 -16.32
N MET A 87 11.93 -6.52 -15.30
CA MET A 87 12.60 -5.84 -14.20
C MET A 87 13.90 -5.19 -14.69
N HIS A 88 14.13 -3.94 -14.30
CA HIS A 88 15.39 -3.27 -14.58
C HIS A 88 16.55 -4.01 -13.93
N PRO A 89 17.73 -4.13 -14.57
CA PRO A 89 18.93 -4.76 -13.99
C PRO A 89 19.39 -4.22 -12.63
N ASN A 90 18.85 -3.09 -12.17
CA ASN A 90 19.16 -2.49 -10.87
C ASN A 90 18.15 -2.93 -9.77
N GLY A 91 17.15 -3.74 -10.10
CA GLY A 91 16.08 -4.20 -9.21
C GLY A 91 14.75 -3.44 -9.33
N GLN A 92 14.66 -2.35 -10.11
CA GLN A 92 13.43 -1.57 -10.25
C GLN A 92 12.35 -2.33 -11.04
N LEU A 93 11.10 -2.29 -10.55
CA LEU A 93 9.94 -2.75 -11.32
C LEU A 93 9.46 -1.65 -12.27
N PRO A 94 9.02 -1.99 -13.50
CA PRO A 94 8.50 -1.01 -14.44
C PRO A 94 7.16 -0.46 -13.92
N ALA A 95 7.06 0.85 -13.68
CA ALA A 95 5.85 1.46 -13.13
C ALA A 95 4.65 1.35 -14.07
N TYR A 96 4.68 2.08 -15.19
CA TYR A 96 3.63 2.11 -16.22
C TYR A 96 4.17 2.64 -17.55
N GLU A 97 3.43 2.43 -18.65
CA GLU A 97 3.92 2.59 -20.02
C GLU A 97 4.58 3.94 -20.33
N TRP A 98 4.10 5.06 -19.79
CA TRP A 98 4.69 6.36 -20.11
C TRP A 98 5.94 6.72 -19.29
N ALA A 99 6.20 6.03 -18.17
CA ALA A 99 7.39 6.24 -17.35
C ALA A 99 7.71 5.00 -16.51
N PHE A 100 8.34 3.98 -17.12
CA PHE A 100 8.74 2.77 -16.39
C PHE A 100 9.67 3.05 -15.21
N GLY A 101 10.44 4.14 -15.28
CA GLY A 101 11.35 4.60 -14.23
C GLY A 101 10.67 5.30 -13.04
N ASP A 102 9.35 5.49 -13.06
CA ASP A 102 8.64 6.06 -11.92
C ASP A 102 8.57 5.08 -10.73
N VAL A 103 8.05 5.57 -9.60
CA VAL A 103 7.98 4.83 -8.34
C VAL A 103 6.53 4.53 -8.02
N ASN A 104 6.20 3.27 -7.78
CA ASN A 104 4.88 2.86 -7.29
C ASN A 104 4.99 2.22 -5.91
N PRO A 105 3.90 2.14 -5.12
CA PRO A 105 3.90 1.43 -3.85
C PRO A 105 4.39 -0.03 -4.03
N PRO A 106 5.28 -0.54 -3.15
CA PRO A 106 5.84 -1.88 -3.22
C PRO A 106 4.87 -2.96 -2.71
N VAL A 107 3.62 -2.93 -3.18
CA VAL A 107 2.55 -3.88 -2.78
C VAL A 107 2.70 -5.26 -3.42
N HIS A 108 3.68 -5.45 -4.30
CA HIS A 108 3.93 -6.73 -4.99
C HIS A 108 4.22 -7.88 -4.01
N ALA A 109 4.91 -7.61 -2.90
CA ALA A 109 5.17 -8.59 -1.84
C ALA A 109 3.91 -9.01 -1.11
N TRP A 110 3.04 -8.04 -0.78
CA TRP A 110 1.74 -8.30 -0.17
C TRP A 110 0.87 -9.16 -1.08
N ALA A 111 0.76 -8.78 -2.36
CA ALA A 111 -0.02 -9.55 -3.33
C ALA A 111 0.52 -10.98 -3.49
N SER A 112 1.84 -11.14 -3.55
CA SER A 112 2.46 -12.47 -3.68
C SER A 112 2.21 -13.36 -2.47
N TRP A 113 2.33 -12.80 -1.25
CA TRP A 113 1.95 -13.51 -0.03
C TRP A 113 0.47 -13.88 -0.05
N ARG A 114 -0.41 -12.94 -0.39
CA ARG A 114 -1.86 -13.17 -0.37
C ARG A 114 -2.30 -14.21 -1.40
N VAL A 115 -1.76 -14.16 -2.62
CA VAL A 115 -2.02 -15.16 -3.66
C VAL A 115 -1.53 -16.54 -3.23
N PHE A 116 -0.35 -16.62 -2.60
CA PHE A 116 0.16 -17.88 -2.03
C PHE A 116 -0.78 -18.46 -0.95
N GLU A 117 -1.27 -17.64 -0.03
CA GLU A 117 -2.23 -18.07 0.98
C GLU A 117 -3.53 -18.58 0.35
N MET A 118 -4.07 -17.83 -0.62
CA MET A 118 -5.31 -18.19 -1.29
C MET A 118 -5.17 -19.50 -2.08
N ASP A 119 -4.07 -19.67 -2.80
CA ASP A 119 -3.77 -20.90 -3.55
C ASP A 119 -3.63 -22.10 -2.61
N ARG A 120 -2.94 -21.92 -1.47
CA ARG A 120 -2.83 -22.94 -0.42
C ARG A 120 -4.21 -23.31 0.14
N ASP A 121 -5.07 -22.34 0.40
CA ASP A 121 -6.42 -22.60 0.92
C ASP A 121 -7.31 -23.31 -0.11
N LEU A 122 -7.12 -23.02 -1.41
CA LEU A 122 -7.85 -23.64 -2.52
C LEU A 122 -7.40 -25.08 -2.81
N THR A 123 -6.10 -25.34 -2.79
CA THR A 123 -5.49 -26.61 -3.22
C THR A 123 -5.11 -27.53 -2.06
N GLY A 124 -5.00 -26.98 -0.85
CA GLY A 124 -4.46 -27.65 0.33
C GLY A 124 -2.93 -27.80 0.32
N GLN A 125 -2.23 -27.23 -0.67
CA GLN A 125 -0.77 -27.38 -0.81
C GLN A 125 -0.08 -26.02 -0.94
N PRO A 126 0.97 -25.73 -0.14
CA PRO A 126 1.75 -24.51 -0.29
C PRO A 126 2.67 -24.58 -1.52
N ASP A 127 2.63 -23.55 -2.37
CA ASP A 127 3.56 -23.40 -3.50
C ASP A 127 4.82 -22.61 -3.09
N HIS A 128 5.71 -23.26 -2.32
CA HIS A 128 6.95 -22.63 -1.84
C HIS A 128 7.90 -22.27 -2.99
N ALA A 129 7.84 -22.97 -4.13
CA ALA A 129 8.69 -22.67 -5.29
C ALA A 129 8.31 -21.33 -5.96
N PHE A 130 7.01 -21.03 -6.08
CA PHE A 130 6.53 -19.71 -6.46
C PHE A 130 7.04 -18.64 -5.49
N LEU A 131 6.86 -18.90 -4.19
CA LEU A 131 7.18 -17.94 -3.14
C LEU A 131 8.69 -17.63 -3.10
N GLU A 132 9.54 -18.65 -3.18
CA GLU A 132 11.00 -18.53 -3.25
C GLU A 132 11.47 -17.75 -4.49
N ARG A 133 10.87 -18.03 -5.65
CA ARG A 133 11.18 -17.30 -6.89
C ARG A 133 10.89 -15.81 -6.78
N VAL A 134 9.72 -15.47 -6.25
CA VAL A 134 9.32 -14.07 -6.07
C VAL A 134 10.19 -13.40 -5.01
N PHE A 135 10.45 -14.08 -3.88
CA PHE A 135 11.25 -13.57 -2.78
C PHE A 135 12.63 -13.11 -3.24
N HIS A 136 13.37 -13.93 -3.99
CA HIS A 136 14.69 -13.58 -4.50
C HIS A 136 14.68 -12.31 -5.36
N LYS A 137 13.68 -12.16 -6.23
CA LYS A 137 13.54 -10.98 -7.10
C LYS A 137 13.13 -9.73 -6.32
N LEU A 138 12.24 -9.89 -5.35
CA LEU A 138 11.83 -8.79 -4.48
C LEU A 138 12.98 -8.34 -3.56
N MET A 139 13.93 -9.19 -3.17
CA MET A 139 15.13 -8.73 -2.46
C MET A 139 16.00 -7.78 -3.31
N LEU A 140 16.10 -8.00 -4.62
CA LEU A 140 16.77 -7.05 -5.54
C LEU A 140 16.02 -5.72 -5.56
N ASN A 141 14.70 -5.78 -5.67
CA ASN A 141 13.85 -4.58 -5.64
C ASN A 141 13.93 -3.83 -4.30
N PHE A 142 13.93 -4.54 -3.18
CA PHE A 142 14.12 -3.98 -1.85
C PHE A 142 15.46 -3.23 -1.75
N THR A 143 16.53 -3.84 -2.28
CA THR A 143 17.86 -3.23 -2.29
C THR A 143 17.89 -1.98 -3.17
N TRP A 144 17.16 -1.98 -4.30
CA TRP A 144 16.97 -0.78 -5.11
C TRP A 144 16.29 0.34 -4.32
N TRP A 145 15.22 0.03 -3.57
CA TRP A 145 14.53 1.00 -2.73
C TRP A 145 15.46 1.64 -1.69
N VAL A 146 16.19 0.82 -0.92
CA VAL A 146 17.16 1.30 0.07
C VAL A 146 18.22 2.19 -0.58
N ASN A 147 18.75 1.82 -1.74
CA ASN A 147 19.84 2.58 -2.37
C ASN A 147 19.39 3.81 -3.15
N ARG A 148 18.15 3.86 -3.64
CA ARG A 148 17.68 4.92 -4.56
C ARG A 148 16.60 5.82 -3.99
N LYS A 149 15.91 5.38 -2.93
CA LYS A 149 14.79 6.11 -2.33
C LYS A 149 15.03 6.48 -0.87
N ASP A 150 16.10 5.99 -0.26
CA ASP A 150 16.68 6.55 0.97
C ASP A 150 18.02 7.24 0.65
N ALA A 151 17.95 8.36 -0.07
CA ALA A 151 19.12 9.04 -0.62
C ALA A 151 20.13 9.53 0.44
N GLU A 152 19.68 9.67 1.69
CA GLU A 152 20.50 10.14 2.81
C GLU A 152 20.87 9.03 3.79
N GLY A 153 20.44 7.77 3.56
CA GLY A 153 20.75 6.64 4.42
C GLY A 153 20.12 6.73 5.82
N ARG A 154 19.00 7.44 5.96
CA ARG A 154 18.33 7.71 7.24
C ARG A 154 17.12 6.82 7.49
N ASN A 155 16.86 5.85 6.62
CA ASN A 155 15.66 5.02 6.60
C ASN A 155 14.36 5.83 6.47
N VAL A 156 14.45 6.98 5.78
CA VAL A 156 13.30 7.83 5.41
C VAL A 156 13.19 7.81 3.89
N PHE A 157 12.15 7.18 3.38
CA PHE A 157 12.01 6.91 1.96
C PHE A 157 11.23 7.99 1.24
N GLN A 158 11.71 8.42 0.08
CA GLN A 158 11.24 9.62 -0.61
C GLN A 158 11.16 9.41 -2.13
N GLY A 159 10.24 10.17 -2.73
CA GLY A 159 10.23 10.51 -4.14
C GLY A 159 9.34 9.63 -5.01
N GLY A 160 8.93 10.22 -6.14
CA GLY A 160 8.13 9.57 -7.17
C GLY A 160 6.63 9.64 -6.91
N PHE A 161 5.88 9.01 -7.81
CA PHE A 161 4.43 9.04 -7.90
C PHE A 161 3.71 8.38 -6.71
N LEU A 162 4.27 7.29 -6.17
CA LEU A 162 3.72 6.48 -5.07
C LEU A 162 2.21 6.15 -5.20
N GLY A 163 1.67 6.16 -6.42
CA GLY A 163 0.30 5.78 -6.74
C GLY A 163 -0.78 6.78 -6.32
N LEU A 164 -0.41 7.95 -5.79
CA LEU A 164 -1.33 8.92 -5.18
C LEU A 164 -1.12 10.34 -5.74
N ASP A 165 -1.32 10.47 -7.05
CA ASP A 165 -0.85 11.55 -7.94
C ASP A 165 -1.02 12.95 -7.33
N ASN A 166 -2.27 13.33 -7.04
CA ASN A 166 -2.62 14.67 -6.60
C ASN A 166 -2.91 14.76 -5.09
N ILE A 167 -2.62 13.72 -4.31
CA ILE A 167 -2.96 13.69 -2.87
C ILE A 167 -2.22 14.76 -2.07
N GLY A 168 -1.00 15.09 -2.52
CA GLY A 168 -0.09 16.01 -1.86
C GLY A 168 -0.19 17.44 -2.37
N VAL A 169 0.66 18.29 -1.80
CA VAL A 169 0.75 19.72 -2.15
C VAL A 169 1.59 19.95 -3.41
N PHE A 170 2.61 19.11 -3.63
CA PHE A 170 3.57 19.23 -4.73
C PHE A 170 3.60 17.97 -5.59
N ASP A 171 4.10 18.12 -6.82
CA ASP A 171 4.50 16.98 -7.64
C ASP A 171 5.71 16.32 -6.96
N ARG A 172 5.54 15.09 -6.52
CA ARG A 172 6.58 14.31 -5.83
C ARG A 172 7.60 13.70 -6.80
N SER A 173 7.31 13.74 -8.10
CA SER A 173 8.19 13.28 -9.17
C SER A 173 9.03 14.41 -9.78
N ALA A 174 8.75 15.67 -9.43
CA ALA A 174 9.50 16.84 -9.91
C ALA A 174 10.35 17.50 -8.79
N PRO A 175 11.37 18.29 -9.15
CA PRO A 175 12.05 19.14 -8.17
C PRO A 175 11.07 20.05 -7.43
N LEU A 176 11.19 20.11 -6.10
CA LEU A 176 10.28 20.92 -5.30
C LEU A 176 10.47 22.42 -5.61
N PRO A 177 9.39 23.20 -5.75
CA PRO A 177 9.47 24.65 -6.01
C PRO A 177 10.26 25.42 -4.95
N THR A 178 10.40 24.85 -3.76
CA THR A 178 11.13 25.43 -2.63
C THR A 178 12.65 25.23 -2.71
N GLY A 179 13.14 24.43 -3.66
CA GLY A 179 14.54 24.00 -3.74
C GLY A 179 14.98 23.07 -2.60
N GLY A 180 14.02 22.61 -1.78
CA GLY A 180 14.24 21.73 -0.64
C GLY A 180 14.03 20.24 -0.95
N ALA A 181 13.85 19.45 0.11
CA ALA A 181 13.51 18.03 0.05
C ALA A 181 12.25 17.74 0.88
N MET A 182 11.64 16.56 0.70
CA MET A 182 10.43 16.18 1.44
C MET A 182 10.59 14.78 2.03
N ASP A 183 10.49 14.71 3.35
CA ASP A 183 10.43 13.45 4.08
C ASP A 183 8.99 12.95 4.05
N GLN A 184 8.75 11.82 3.37
CA GLN A 184 7.42 11.30 3.05
C GLN A 184 6.96 10.24 4.05
N ALA A 185 5.80 10.45 4.67
CA ALA A 185 5.22 9.53 5.66
C ALA A 185 4.74 8.23 5.00
N ASP A 186 4.09 8.32 3.84
CA ASP A 186 3.63 7.18 3.08
C ASP A 186 4.78 6.40 2.45
N GLY A 187 5.74 7.05 1.79
CA GLY A 187 6.93 6.39 1.23
C GLY A 187 7.67 5.54 2.26
N THR A 188 7.85 6.09 3.47
CA THR A 188 8.49 5.38 4.58
C THR A 188 7.62 4.25 5.13
N ALA A 189 6.32 4.47 5.28
CA ALA A 189 5.39 3.45 5.76
C ALA A 189 5.18 2.29 4.75
N TRP A 190 5.21 2.58 3.45
CA TRP A 190 5.19 1.57 2.39
C TRP A 190 6.40 0.64 2.49
N MET A 191 7.58 1.19 2.77
CA MET A 191 8.78 0.39 2.99
C MET A 191 8.75 -0.39 4.29
N ALA A 192 8.12 0.14 5.35
CA ALA A 192 7.86 -0.62 6.57
C ALA A 192 6.96 -1.84 6.29
N MET A 193 5.85 -1.63 5.57
CA MET A 193 4.95 -2.71 5.15
C MET A 193 5.66 -3.72 4.25
N TYR A 194 6.44 -3.28 3.26
CA TYR A 194 7.21 -4.16 2.38
C TYR A 194 8.22 -5.01 3.17
N THR A 195 8.92 -4.40 4.13
CA THR A 195 9.84 -5.10 5.03
C THR A 195 9.13 -6.21 5.81
N LEU A 196 7.94 -5.93 6.35
CA LEU A 196 7.15 -6.92 7.08
C LEU A 196 6.62 -8.04 6.17
N ASN A 197 6.19 -7.73 4.95
CA ASN A 197 5.79 -8.76 3.98
C ASN A 197 6.95 -9.70 3.63
N LEU A 198 8.15 -9.15 3.40
CA LEU A 198 9.34 -9.96 3.14
C LEU A 198 9.79 -10.76 4.37
N LEU A 199 9.62 -10.22 5.58
CA LEU A 199 9.81 -10.97 6.82
C LEU A 199 8.87 -12.18 6.89
N ARG A 200 7.57 -11.98 6.64
CA ARG A 200 6.57 -13.07 6.66
C ARG A 200 6.91 -14.15 5.63
N ILE A 201 7.29 -13.76 4.41
CA ILE A 201 7.71 -14.69 3.37
C ILE A 201 8.96 -15.47 3.79
N ALA A 202 9.96 -14.80 4.37
CA ALA A 202 11.18 -15.46 4.83
C ALA A 202 10.90 -16.47 5.96
N ILE A 203 9.99 -16.14 6.88
CA ILE A 203 9.54 -17.06 7.94
C ILE A 203 8.89 -18.31 7.33
N GLU A 204 7.98 -18.15 6.36
CA GLU A 204 7.35 -19.29 5.67
C GLU A 204 8.38 -20.16 4.93
N LEU A 205 9.30 -19.54 4.19
CA LEU A 205 10.34 -20.28 3.47
C LEU A 205 11.35 -20.96 4.40
N SER A 206 11.48 -20.51 5.66
CA SER A 206 12.34 -21.14 6.64
C SER A 206 11.86 -22.54 7.06
N ASP A 207 10.56 -22.83 6.90
CA ASP A 207 10.01 -24.16 7.16
C ASP A 207 10.52 -25.22 6.15
N VAL A 208 10.94 -24.79 4.95
CA VAL A 208 11.50 -25.68 3.91
C VAL A 208 13.02 -25.55 3.76
N ASN A 209 13.59 -24.40 4.10
CA ASN A 209 15.03 -24.18 4.05
C ASN A 209 15.48 -23.19 5.14
N PRO A 210 16.23 -23.64 6.17
CA PRO A 210 16.60 -22.80 7.32
C PRO A 210 17.51 -21.61 6.97
N VAL A 211 18.11 -21.56 5.77
CA VAL A 211 18.88 -20.39 5.31
C VAL A 211 18.02 -19.11 5.30
N TYR A 212 16.70 -19.23 5.13
CA TYR A 212 15.81 -18.06 5.15
C TYR A 212 15.67 -17.42 6.54
N GLU A 213 16.10 -18.08 7.63
CA GLU A 213 16.14 -17.48 8.97
C GLU A 213 17.11 -16.28 9.04
N ASP A 214 18.16 -16.29 8.21
CA ASP A 214 19.07 -15.15 8.03
C ASP A 214 18.33 -13.95 7.45
N SER A 215 17.52 -14.21 6.43
CA SER A 215 16.73 -13.16 5.78
C SER A 215 15.65 -12.63 6.70
N ALA A 216 14.96 -13.51 7.44
CA ALA A 216 13.96 -13.11 8.43
C ALA A 216 14.59 -12.18 9.49
N SER A 217 15.77 -12.53 10.01
CA SER A 217 16.51 -11.68 10.95
C SER A 217 16.80 -10.30 10.35
N LYS A 218 17.29 -10.24 9.12
CA LYS A 218 17.56 -8.97 8.42
C LYS A 218 16.32 -8.09 8.29
N PHE A 219 15.17 -8.66 7.90
CA PHE A 219 13.95 -7.85 7.70
C PHE A 219 13.38 -7.39 9.03
N PHE A 220 13.47 -8.21 10.08
CA PHE A 220 13.14 -7.78 11.43
C PHE A 220 13.97 -6.57 11.88
N GLU A 221 15.29 -6.64 11.76
CA GLU A 221 16.19 -5.53 12.15
C GLU A 221 15.91 -4.28 11.31
N HIS A 222 15.74 -4.44 10.00
CA HIS A 222 15.47 -3.33 9.10
C HIS A 222 14.15 -2.62 9.42
N PHE A 223 13.12 -3.38 9.82
CA PHE A 223 11.84 -2.80 10.25
C PHE A 223 12.01 -1.88 11.46
N LEU A 224 12.86 -2.27 12.42
CA LEU A 224 13.14 -1.46 13.61
C LEU A 224 13.85 -0.15 13.27
N TYR A 225 14.78 -0.15 12.30
CA TYR A 225 15.40 1.08 11.82
C TYR A 225 14.40 2.03 11.15
N ILE A 226 13.46 1.50 10.36
CA ILE A 226 12.38 2.32 9.78
C ILE A 226 11.47 2.89 10.88
N ALA A 227 11.10 2.08 11.88
CA ALA A 227 10.26 2.52 12.99
C ALA A 227 10.93 3.65 13.81
N GLU A 228 12.26 3.61 13.96
CA GLU A 228 13.04 4.68 14.57
C GLU A 228 12.97 5.96 13.73
N ALA A 229 13.26 5.85 12.44
CA ALA A 229 13.27 6.98 11.53
C ALA A 229 11.92 7.71 11.48
N MET A 230 10.81 6.98 11.53
CA MET A 230 9.46 7.59 11.58
C MET A 230 9.14 8.28 12.90
N THR A 231 9.74 7.83 14.01
CA THR A 231 9.52 8.42 15.33
C THR A 231 10.43 9.62 15.57
N ASP A 232 11.66 9.58 15.08
CA ASP A 232 12.60 10.69 15.16
C ASP A 232 13.58 10.69 13.98
N VAL A 233 13.36 11.64 13.09
CA VAL A 233 14.08 11.74 11.83
C VAL A 233 15.48 12.32 12.07
N GLY A 234 16.52 11.53 11.75
CA GLY A 234 17.93 11.97 11.78
C GLY A 234 18.64 11.86 13.14
N LYS A 235 18.02 11.20 14.13
CA LYS A 235 18.62 10.99 15.47
C LYS A 235 19.99 10.28 15.44
N GLN A 236 20.18 9.35 14.49
CA GLN A 236 21.37 8.49 14.41
C GLN A 236 22.66 9.26 14.05
N ASP A 237 22.59 10.36 13.29
CA ASP A 237 23.78 11.09 12.82
C ASP A 237 24.08 12.39 13.60
N GLY A 238 23.44 12.57 14.77
CA GLY A 238 23.56 13.81 15.56
C GLY A 238 22.95 15.05 14.90
N ARG A 239 22.27 14.87 13.77
CA ARG A 239 21.53 15.91 13.00
C ARG A 239 20.02 15.81 13.19
N GLY A 240 19.58 15.10 14.24
CA GLY A 240 18.17 14.89 14.53
C GLY A 240 17.43 16.22 14.58
N THR A 241 16.34 16.33 13.83
CA THR A 241 15.48 17.52 13.90
C THR A 241 14.66 17.53 15.19
N GLY A 242 14.61 16.40 15.91
CA GLY A 242 13.70 16.15 17.03
C GLY A 242 12.24 16.10 16.60
N GLN A 243 11.97 16.05 15.29
CA GLN A 243 10.64 16.12 14.69
C GLN A 243 10.50 14.96 13.71
N GLY A 244 10.03 13.82 14.22
CA GLY A 244 9.58 12.71 13.38
C GLY A 244 8.39 13.06 12.49
N LEU A 245 7.93 12.08 11.72
CA LEU A 245 6.77 12.23 10.83
C LEU A 245 5.43 12.22 11.59
N TRP A 246 5.46 11.84 12.87
CA TRP A 246 4.33 11.94 13.80
C TRP A 246 4.26 13.32 14.46
N ASP A 247 3.13 13.99 14.34
CA ASP A 247 2.83 15.21 15.10
C ASP A 247 2.15 14.80 16.42
N GLU A 248 2.78 14.99 17.57
CA GLU A 248 2.20 14.64 18.88
C GLU A 248 1.04 15.56 19.28
N ALA A 249 1.02 16.81 18.83
CA ALA A 249 -0.03 17.76 19.20
C ALA A 249 -1.32 17.46 18.45
N ASP A 250 -1.23 17.13 17.16
CA ASP A 250 -2.38 16.70 16.39
C ASP A 250 -2.63 15.20 16.59
N GLY A 251 -1.62 14.36 16.77
CA GLY A 251 -1.77 12.91 16.86
C GLY A 251 -1.99 12.26 15.49
N PHE A 252 -1.27 12.73 14.47
CA PHE A 252 -1.38 12.26 13.08
C PHE A 252 -0.02 12.25 12.38
N PHE A 253 0.12 11.45 11.33
CA PHE A 253 1.33 11.43 10.50
C PHE A 253 1.23 12.44 9.35
N TYR A 254 2.33 13.14 9.08
CA TYR A 254 2.43 14.14 8.02
C TYR A 254 3.78 14.06 7.31
N ASP A 255 3.77 14.42 6.02
CA ASP A 255 5.00 14.72 5.30
C ASP A 255 5.67 15.95 5.92
N THR A 256 7.00 15.97 5.88
CA THR A 256 7.80 17.10 6.37
C THR A 256 8.64 17.69 5.24
N LEU A 257 8.40 18.96 4.92
CA LEU A 257 9.18 19.73 3.99
C LEU A 257 10.46 20.23 4.68
N ARG A 258 11.62 19.94 4.07
CA ARG A 258 12.92 20.45 4.50
C ARG A 258 13.35 21.55 3.53
N LEU A 259 13.29 22.79 3.98
CA LEU A 259 13.64 23.96 3.19
C LEU A 259 15.16 24.19 3.16
N PRO A 260 15.68 24.88 2.13
CA PRO A 260 17.05 25.38 2.15
C PRO A 260 17.33 26.17 3.45
N GLY A 261 18.49 25.93 4.07
CA GLY A 261 18.84 26.53 5.36
C GLY A 261 18.41 25.74 6.60
N GLY A 262 17.84 24.54 6.43
CA GLY A 262 17.60 23.59 7.52
C GLY A 262 16.29 23.77 8.28
N ARG A 263 15.44 24.73 7.86
CA ARG A 263 14.09 24.90 8.41
C ARG A 263 13.19 23.75 7.94
N THR A 264 12.43 23.17 8.86
CA THR A 264 11.43 22.14 8.58
C THR A 264 10.02 22.67 8.74
N GLU A 265 9.11 22.18 7.90
CA GLU A 265 7.69 22.52 7.97
C GLU A 265 6.83 21.27 7.72
N ARG A 266 5.85 21.02 8.58
CA ARG A 266 4.92 19.89 8.41
C ARG A 266 3.81 20.25 7.44
N MET A 267 3.60 19.39 6.45
CA MET A 267 2.51 19.50 5.49
C MET A 267 1.26 18.90 6.12
N ARG A 268 0.50 19.72 6.87
CA ARG A 268 -0.68 19.30 7.66
C ARG A 268 -1.92 19.01 6.80
N VAL A 269 -1.73 18.16 5.80
CA VAL A 269 -2.78 17.62 4.96
C VAL A 269 -3.22 16.29 5.56
N ARG A 270 -4.43 16.25 6.12
CA ARG A 270 -5.03 15.01 6.63
C ARG A 270 -5.54 14.19 5.45
N SER A 271 -4.68 13.32 4.95
CA SER A 271 -4.97 12.39 3.85
C SER A 271 -4.62 10.95 4.20
N LEU A 272 -4.88 10.02 3.28
CA LEU A 272 -4.44 8.63 3.40
C LEU A 272 -2.94 8.50 3.64
N VAL A 273 -2.12 9.49 3.25
CA VAL A 273 -0.68 9.55 3.57
C VAL A 273 -0.44 9.32 5.06
N GLY A 274 -1.25 9.95 5.92
CA GLY A 274 -1.12 9.80 7.37
C GLY A 274 -1.78 8.55 7.96
N LEU A 275 -2.55 7.81 7.15
CA LEU A 275 -3.17 6.53 7.52
C LEU A 275 -2.39 5.31 7.01
N ILE A 276 -1.59 5.44 5.94
CA ILE A 276 -0.73 4.37 5.40
C ILE A 276 0.21 3.74 6.45
N PRO A 277 0.72 4.45 7.48
CA PRO A 277 1.45 3.80 8.58
C PRO A 277 0.68 2.68 9.30
N MET A 278 -0.66 2.65 9.23
CA MET A 278 -1.48 1.53 9.75
C MET A 278 -1.26 0.22 8.99
N LEU A 279 -0.80 0.29 7.74
CA LEU A 279 -0.65 -0.89 6.87
C LEU A 279 0.58 -1.73 7.22
N ALA A 280 1.55 -1.14 7.93
CA ALA A 280 2.71 -1.86 8.43
C ALA A 280 2.35 -2.58 9.74
N VAL A 281 1.76 -3.78 9.61
CA VAL A 281 1.38 -4.63 10.73
C VAL A 281 1.63 -6.10 10.43
N GLU A 282 2.35 -6.77 11.32
CA GLU A 282 2.64 -8.20 11.27
C GLU A 282 2.48 -8.83 12.66
N VAL A 283 1.83 -9.99 12.70
CA VAL A 283 1.53 -10.72 13.95
C VAL A 283 2.24 -12.06 13.91
N ILE A 284 3.21 -12.26 14.80
CA ILE A 284 4.02 -13.48 14.84
C ILE A 284 3.48 -14.38 15.95
N ASP A 285 3.07 -15.60 15.57
CA ASP A 285 2.64 -16.63 16.51
C ASP A 285 3.83 -17.18 17.32
N PRO A 286 3.65 -17.52 18.60
CA PRO A 286 4.74 -17.98 19.48
C PRO A 286 5.42 -19.26 18.97
N GLU A 287 4.70 -20.12 18.26
CA GLU A 287 5.23 -21.35 17.68
C GLU A 287 6.36 -21.09 16.68
N VAL A 288 6.37 -19.93 16.00
CA VAL A 288 7.43 -19.55 15.07
C VAL A 288 8.79 -19.56 15.76
N PHE A 289 8.89 -19.11 17.01
CA PHE A 289 10.18 -19.09 17.74
C PHE A 289 10.66 -20.47 18.16
N ASN A 290 9.75 -21.44 18.27
CA ASN A 290 10.09 -22.83 18.55
C ASN A 290 10.55 -23.54 17.28
N ARG A 291 9.92 -23.26 16.13
CA ARG A 291 10.29 -23.83 14.84
C ARG A 291 11.57 -23.24 14.26
N LEU A 292 11.81 -21.95 14.48
CA LEU A 292 12.93 -21.17 13.92
C LEU A 292 13.89 -20.69 15.04
N PRO A 293 14.70 -21.59 15.61
CA PRO A 293 15.51 -21.30 16.79
C PRO A 293 16.63 -20.28 16.52
N ASP A 294 17.17 -20.20 15.31
CA ASP A 294 18.24 -19.27 14.97
C ASP A 294 17.72 -17.85 14.79
N PHE A 295 16.59 -17.69 14.12
CA PHE A 295 15.84 -16.44 14.07
C PHE A 295 15.50 -15.96 15.48
N ALA A 296 14.92 -16.84 16.31
CA ALA A 296 14.56 -16.49 17.69
C ALA A 296 15.78 -16.08 18.53
N ARG A 297 16.92 -16.74 18.37
CA ARG A 297 18.17 -16.40 19.04
C ARG A 297 18.70 -15.03 18.62
N ARG A 298 18.73 -14.74 17.32
CA ARG A 298 19.20 -13.45 16.79
C ARG A 298 18.28 -12.31 17.18
N LEU A 299 16.98 -12.52 17.13
CA LEU A 299 16.00 -11.56 17.57
C LEU A 299 16.19 -11.21 19.05
N ARG A 300 16.30 -12.21 19.94
CA ARG A 300 16.54 -11.99 21.37
C ARG A 300 17.85 -11.25 21.61
N PHE A 301 18.91 -11.59 20.87
CA PHE A 301 20.18 -10.88 20.94
C PHE A 301 20.02 -9.40 20.53
N PHE A 302 19.38 -9.14 19.39
CA PHE A 302 19.20 -7.78 18.88
C PHE A 302 18.38 -6.92 19.82
N LEU A 303 17.26 -7.41 20.34
CA LEU A 303 16.43 -6.66 21.29
C LEU A 303 17.16 -6.34 22.59
N ARG A 304 18.07 -7.22 23.05
CA ARG A 304 18.92 -6.96 24.21
C ARG A 304 20.04 -5.97 23.90
N TYR A 305 20.62 -6.03 22.70
CA TYR A 305 21.72 -5.18 22.26
C TYR A 305 21.27 -3.76 21.91
N ARG A 306 20.07 -3.61 21.33
CA ARG A 306 19.43 -2.35 20.95
C ARG A 306 18.10 -2.15 21.70
N PRO A 307 18.15 -1.96 23.04
CA PRO A 307 16.94 -1.71 23.83
C PRO A 307 16.22 -0.42 23.44
N ASP A 308 16.95 0.54 22.86
CA ASP A 308 16.43 1.77 22.26
C ASP A 308 15.45 1.47 21.11
N LEU A 309 15.78 0.50 20.24
CA LEU A 309 14.93 0.05 19.14
C LEU A 309 13.84 -0.93 19.59
N ALA A 310 14.17 -1.83 20.51
CA ALA A 310 13.17 -2.70 21.14
C ALA A 310 12.05 -1.88 21.79
N GLY A 311 12.43 -0.74 22.37
CA GLY A 311 11.55 0.28 22.93
C GLY A 311 10.73 1.05 21.91
N LEU A 312 10.73 0.69 20.61
CA LEU A 312 9.88 1.26 19.54
C LEU A 312 8.74 0.33 19.07
N ILE A 313 8.87 -0.99 19.23
CA ILE A 313 7.79 -1.93 18.90
C ILE A 313 6.85 -2.18 20.07
N SER A 314 5.63 -2.64 19.78
CA SER A 314 4.64 -2.97 20.82
C SER A 314 5.22 -4.02 21.76
N ARG A 315 5.12 -3.72 23.07
CA ARG A 315 5.64 -4.43 24.24
C ARG A 315 6.05 -5.89 23.93
N TRP A 316 7.25 -6.09 23.40
CA TRP A 316 7.70 -7.43 22.96
C TRP A 316 7.65 -8.46 24.10
N SER A 317 7.84 -7.99 25.34
CA SER A 317 7.75 -8.78 26.57
C SER A 317 6.33 -8.97 27.12
N GLU A 318 5.31 -8.35 26.53
CA GLU A 318 3.90 -8.52 26.89
C GLU A 318 3.14 -9.10 25.68
N PRO A 319 2.97 -10.43 25.64
CA PRO A 319 2.26 -11.07 24.55
C PRO A 319 0.81 -10.59 24.42
N GLY A 320 0.32 -10.55 23.19
CA GLY A 320 -1.11 -10.37 22.89
C GLY A 320 -1.91 -11.65 23.10
N VAL A 321 -3.11 -11.70 22.51
CA VAL A 321 -3.97 -12.89 22.54
C VAL A 321 -3.21 -14.11 22.00
N GLY A 322 -3.20 -15.21 22.76
CA GLY A 322 -2.52 -16.44 22.36
C GLY A 322 -0.99 -16.35 22.34
N GLU A 323 -0.41 -15.49 23.18
CA GLU A 323 1.04 -15.26 23.25
C GLU A 323 1.69 -14.69 21.98
N ARG A 324 0.89 -14.07 21.11
CA ARG A 324 1.34 -13.47 19.86
C ARG A 324 2.16 -12.21 20.07
N HIS A 325 3.09 -11.94 19.16
CA HIS A 325 3.89 -10.72 19.12
C HIS A 325 3.48 -9.80 17.98
N LEU A 326 3.48 -8.48 18.20
CA LEU A 326 3.08 -7.46 17.23
C LEU A 326 4.27 -6.64 16.75
N LEU A 327 4.50 -6.64 15.44
CA LEU A 327 5.36 -5.68 14.75
C LEU A 327 4.48 -4.67 14.04
N SER A 328 4.53 -3.42 14.48
CA SER A 328 3.82 -2.32 13.84
C SER A 328 4.48 -0.97 14.12
N LEU A 329 4.32 -0.04 13.17
CA LEU A 329 4.67 1.37 13.36
C LEU A 329 3.78 2.06 14.39
N LEU A 330 2.60 1.48 14.68
CA LEU A 330 1.63 2.04 15.58
C LEU A 330 1.65 1.35 16.94
N ARG A 331 1.63 2.18 17.98
CA ARG A 331 1.42 1.77 19.36
C ARG A 331 0.01 2.12 19.78
N GLY A 332 -0.58 1.33 20.68
CA GLY A 332 -1.98 1.42 21.10
C GLY A 332 -2.55 2.85 21.20
N HIS A 333 -1.85 3.81 21.80
CA HIS A 333 -2.28 5.22 21.84
C HIS A 333 -2.33 5.90 20.46
N ARG A 334 -1.25 5.85 19.67
CA ARG A 334 -1.21 6.39 18.30
C ARG A 334 -2.25 5.72 17.41
N MET A 335 -2.44 4.41 17.56
CA MET A 335 -3.47 3.67 16.83
C MET A 335 -4.88 4.17 17.16
N LYS A 336 -5.21 4.39 18.44
CA LYS A 336 -6.50 5.00 18.84
C LYS A 336 -6.70 6.39 18.24
N LEU A 337 -5.65 7.21 18.17
CA LEU A 337 -5.70 8.55 17.57
C LEU A 337 -5.95 8.51 16.05
N LEU A 338 -5.28 7.61 15.33
CA LEU A 338 -5.53 7.43 13.89
C LEU A 338 -6.93 6.88 13.62
N LEU A 339 -7.35 5.84 14.35
CA LEU A 339 -8.69 5.27 14.23
C LEU A 339 -9.78 6.28 14.55
N ARG A 340 -9.57 7.14 15.55
CA ARG A 340 -10.51 8.22 15.87
C ARG A 340 -10.75 9.13 14.66
N ARG A 341 -9.71 9.50 13.91
CA ARG A 341 -9.91 10.29 12.69
C ARG A 341 -10.48 9.47 11.54
N MET A 342 -9.95 8.27 11.33
CA MET A 342 -10.36 7.40 10.23
C MET A 342 -11.85 7.05 10.28
N LEU A 343 -12.39 6.86 11.49
CA LEU A 343 -13.76 6.42 11.75
C LEU A 343 -14.71 7.59 12.11
N ASP A 344 -14.29 8.84 11.91
CA ASP A 344 -15.11 10.04 12.08
C ASP A 344 -15.75 10.45 10.75
N GLU A 345 -17.07 10.61 10.75
CA GLU A 345 -17.83 10.95 9.53
C GLU A 345 -17.63 12.40 9.06
N ALA A 346 -17.19 13.29 9.97
CA ALA A 346 -16.76 14.65 9.65
C ALA A 346 -15.33 14.71 9.09
N GLU A 347 -14.57 13.62 9.18
CA GLU A 347 -13.23 13.49 8.61
C GLU A 347 -13.21 12.45 7.49
N PHE A 348 -12.71 11.24 7.76
CA PHE A 348 -12.41 10.25 6.73
C PHE A 348 -13.56 9.29 6.44
N LEU A 349 -14.46 9.01 7.40
CA LEU A 349 -15.47 7.96 7.24
C LEU A 349 -16.64 8.45 6.37
N SER A 350 -16.71 7.95 5.14
CA SER A 350 -17.83 8.15 4.23
C SER A 350 -18.90 7.08 4.45
N PRO A 351 -20.18 7.32 4.09
CA PRO A 351 -21.17 6.26 3.87
C PRO A 351 -20.71 5.12 2.94
N HIS A 352 -19.64 5.35 2.17
CA HIS A 352 -19.15 4.47 1.10
C HIS A 352 -17.74 3.92 1.32
N GLY A 353 -17.09 4.19 2.46
CA GLY A 353 -15.73 3.75 2.78
C GLY A 353 -14.88 4.85 3.43
N VAL A 354 -13.57 4.69 3.44
CA VAL A 354 -12.60 5.70 3.92
C VAL A 354 -12.20 6.61 2.74
N ARG A 355 -12.36 7.91 2.93
CA ARG A 355 -11.99 8.98 1.96
C ARG A 355 -10.48 9.09 1.81
N SER A 356 -10.03 9.54 0.64
CA SER A 356 -8.61 9.78 0.37
C SER A 356 -8.04 11.02 1.08
N VAL A 357 -8.89 12.04 1.31
CA VAL A 357 -8.59 13.24 2.11
C VAL A 357 -9.73 13.49 3.09
N SER A 358 -9.40 13.95 4.29
CA SER A 358 -10.38 14.30 5.34
C SER A 358 -11.34 15.37 4.84
N LYS A 359 -12.63 15.16 5.08
CA LYS A 359 -13.70 16.11 4.78
C LYS A 359 -13.55 17.44 5.54
N ALA A 360 -12.79 17.47 6.64
CA ALA A 360 -12.45 18.70 7.37
C ALA A 360 -11.77 19.76 6.47
N HIS A 361 -11.07 19.34 5.41
CA HIS A 361 -10.47 20.26 4.44
C HIS A 361 -11.47 20.95 3.49
N CYS A 362 -12.77 20.64 3.60
CA CYS A 362 -13.83 21.41 2.95
C CYS A 362 -13.98 22.80 3.58
N GLU A 363 -13.94 22.87 4.91
CA GLU A 363 -14.07 24.14 5.66
C GLU A 363 -12.71 24.80 5.90
N ALA A 364 -11.67 23.98 6.09
CA ALA A 364 -10.31 24.44 6.38
C ALA A 364 -9.29 23.79 5.43
N PRO A 365 -9.20 24.23 4.16
CA PRO A 365 -8.19 23.72 3.24
C PRO A 365 -6.78 24.01 3.77
N PHE A 366 -5.86 23.07 3.53
CA PHE A 366 -4.46 23.32 3.85
C PHE A 366 -3.86 24.28 2.82
N ILE A 367 -3.20 25.34 3.30
CA ILE A 367 -2.59 26.38 2.45
C ILE A 367 -1.10 26.47 2.78
N PHE A 368 -0.27 26.43 1.75
CA PHE A 368 1.17 26.66 1.85
C PHE A 368 1.58 27.77 0.89
N GLU A 369 2.33 28.76 1.38
CA GLU A 369 2.78 29.90 0.60
C GLU A 369 4.31 29.95 0.52
N HIS A 370 4.84 30.01 -0.70
CA HIS A 370 6.28 30.07 -0.93
C HIS A 370 6.60 30.80 -2.23
N GLY A 371 7.56 31.73 -2.19
CA GLY A 371 8.03 32.42 -3.39
C GLY A 371 6.95 33.22 -4.13
N GLY A 372 5.93 33.73 -3.41
CA GLY A 372 4.78 34.42 -4.02
C GLY A 372 3.74 33.50 -4.66
N LEU A 373 3.94 32.18 -4.59
CA LEU A 373 2.97 31.17 -5.03
C LEU A 373 2.20 30.63 -3.83
N ARG A 374 0.91 30.34 -4.06
CA ARG A 374 0.01 29.72 -3.08
C ARG A 374 -0.38 28.34 -3.56
N TYR A 375 -0.11 27.34 -2.73
CA TYR A 375 -0.49 25.95 -2.92
C TYR A 375 -1.60 25.60 -1.95
N SER A 376 -2.58 24.81 -2.41
CA SER A 376 -3.74 24.44 -1.59
C SER A 376 -4.11 22.98 -1.78
N VAL A 377 -4.53 22.34 -0.69
CA VAL A 377 -5.21 21.04 -0.70
C VAL A 377 -6.56 21.19 0.00
N ASP A 378 -7.61 21.07 -0.80
CA ASP A 378 -9.02 21.12 -0.42
C ASP A 378 -9.67 19.73 -0.56
N TYR A 379 -10.82 19.55 0.07
CA TYR A 379 -11.63 18.34 -0.09
C TYR A 379 -12.48 18.41 -1.37
N ASN A 380 -12.17 17.53 -2.32
CA ASN A 380 -12.85 17.34 -3.60
C ASN A 380 -13.37 15.89 -3.67
N PRO A 381 -14.65 15.64 -3.32
CA PRO A 381 -15.17 14.28 -3.22
C PRO A 381 -15.34 13.56 -4.56
N GLY A 382 -15.30 14.27 -5.70
CA GLY A 382 -15.55 13.73 -7.03
C GLY A 382 -14.34 13.83 -7.96
N GLU A 383 -14.55 14.36 -9.16
CA GLU A 383 -13.47 14.66 -10.11
C GLU A 383 -12.58 15.79 -9.58
N SER A 384 -11.32 15.81 -10.01
CA SER A 384 -10.38 16.87 -9.63
C SER A 384 -10.88 18.22 -10.15
N ARG A 385 -10.83 19.26 -9.31
CA ARG A 385 -11.15 20.65 -9.71
C ARG A 385 -9.95 21.39 -10.30
N THR A 386 -8.78 20.77 -10.28
CA THR A 386 -7.53 21.33 -10.77
C THR A 386 -6.89 20.39 -11.78
N SER A 387 -6.27 20.95 -12.81
CA SER A 387 -5.48 20.19 -13.80
C SER A 387 -4.10 19.76 -13.29
N THR A 388 -3.78 20.03 -12.02
CA THR A 388 -2.50 19.68 -11.43
C THR A 388 -2.25 18.17 -11.54
N PHE A 389 -1.08 17.80 -12.05
CA PHE A 389 -0.61 16.42 -12.26
C PHE A 389 -1.30 15.64 -13.40
N GLY A 390 -2.07 16.30 -14.27
CA GLY A 390 -2.34 15.85 -15.64
C GLY A 390 -3.32 14.67 -15.83
N GLY A 391 -3.92 14.13 -14.77
CA GLY A 391 -4.85 13.00 -14.82
C GLY A 391 -6.32 13.35 -14.56
N ASN A 392 -7.22 12.47 -15.01
CA ASN A 392 -8.64 12.48 -14.63
C ASN A 392 -8.89 11.88 -13.23
N SER A 393 -7.89 11.24 -12.64
CA SER A 393 -7.93 10.61 -11.33
C SER A 393 -7.83 11.65 -10.21
N ASN A 394 -8.53 11.41 -9.10
CA ASN A 394 -8.54 12.31 -7.96
C ASN A 394 -8.39 11.59 -6.61
N TRP A 395 -7.34 11.93 -5.89
CA TRP A 395 -7.01 11.44 -4.54
C TRP A 395 -7.33 12.47 -3.45
N ARG A 396 -8.05 13.56 -3.76
CA ARG A 396 -8.38 14.62 -2.80
C ARG A 396 -9.76 14.50 -2.16
N GLY A 397 -10.25 13.28 -1.91
CA GLY A 397 -11.56 13.08 -1.30
C GLY A 397 -12.31 11.80 -1.69
N PRO A 398 -12.20 11.28 -2.94
CA PRO A 398 -12.91 10.07 -3.32
C PRO A 398 -12.48 8.84 -2.50
N VAL A 399 -13.33 7.82 -2.51
CA VAL A 399 -13.06 6.50 -1.93
C VAL A 399 -12.42 5.61 -2.99
N TRP A 400 -11.28 5.01 -2.63
CA TRP A 400 -10.51 4.10 -3.47
C TRP A 400 -10.49 2.70 -2.86
N MET A 401 -10.92 1.71 -3.65
CA MET A 401 -10.98 0.30 -3.23
C MET A 401 -9.64 -0.24 -2.68
N PRO A 402 -8.47 -0.08 -3.35
CA PRO A 402 -7.25 -0.75 -2.92
C PRO A 402 -6.81 -0.36 -1.50
N LEU A 403 -6.77 0.94 -1.18
CA LEU A 403 -6.35 1.40 0.15
C LEU A 403 -7.36 1.03 1.24
N ASN A 404 -8.65 1.04 0.91
CA ASN A 404 -9.69 0.59 1.85
C ASN A 404 -9.55 -0.89 2.20
N VAL A 405 -9.27 -1.75 1.23
CA VAL A 405 -9.04 -3.18 1.45
C VAL A 405 -7.82 -3.41 2.33
N LEU A 406 -6.72 -2.69 2.08
CA LEU A 406 -5.52 -2.77 2.93
C LEU A 406 -5.79 -2.29 4.37
N LEU A 407 -6.59 -1.24 4.56
CA LEU A 407 -7.00 -0.76 5.88
C LEU A 407 -7.88 -1.79 6.62
N ILE A 408 -8.83 -2.43 5.92
CA ILE A 408 -9.65 -3.52 6.46
C ILE A 408 -8.76 -4.67 6.92
N GLU A 409 -7.83 -5.13 6.07
CA GLU A 409 -6.90 -6.21 6.41
C GLU A 409 -6.04 -5.83 7.64
N SER A 410 -5.57 -4.59 7.69
CA SER A 410 -4.77 -4.09 8.81
C SER A 410 -5.55 -4.10 10.12
N MET A 411 -6.82 -3.64 10.10
CA MET A 411 -7.70 -3.71 11.28
C MET A 411 -7.92 -5.15 11.75
N ARG A 412 -8.11 -6.11 10.82
CA ARG A 412 -8.21 -7.54 11.16
C ARG A 412 -6.91 -8.09 11.76
N ARG A 413 -5.74 -7.71 11.23
CA ARG A 413 -4.43 -8.09 11.79
C ARG A 413 -4.23 -7.53 13.20
N PHE A 414 -4.55 -6.25 13.43
CA PHE A 414 -4.52 -5.68 14.77
C PHE A 414 -5.50 -6.37 15.72
N HIS A 415 -6.71 -6.72 15.25
CA HIS A 415 -7.66 -7.48 16.05
C HIS A 415 -7.10 -8.85 16.46
N ALA A 416 -6.41 -9.56 15.56
CA ALA A 416 -5.80 -10.86 15.87
C ALA A 416 -4.77 -10.80 17.00
N TYR A 417 -4.15 -9.64 17.23
CA TYR A 417 -3.25 -9.39 18.36
C TYR A 417 -3.98 -8.90 19.61
N TYR A 418 -4.84 -7.89 19.47
CA TYR A 418 -5.46 -7.20 20.62
C TYR A 418 -6.74 -7.86 21.15
N GLY A 419 -7.42 -8.69 20.34
CA GLY A 419 -8.68 -9.33 20.70
C GLY A 419 -9.86 -8.38 20.87
N ASP A 420 -10.86 -8.84 21.62
CA ASP A 420 -12.14 -8.15 21.85
C ASP A 420 -12.05 -7.00 22.87
N ASP A 421 -10.98 -6.97 23.67
CA ASP A 421 -10.74 -5.96 24.71
C ASP A 421 -10.36 -4.60 24.14
N PHE A 422 -9.74 -4.59 22.96
CA PHE A 422 -9.41 -3.34 22.27
C PHE A 422 -10.62 -2.85 21.48
N ARG A 423 -11.33 -1.90 22.09
CA ARG A 423 -12.50 -1.27 21.50
C ARG A 423 -12.24 0.20 21.18
N VAL A 424 -12.83 0.67 20.10
CA VAL A 424 -12.83 2.07 19.66
C VAL A 424 -14.26 2.53 19.37
N GLU A 425 -14.50 3.84 19.40
CA GLU A 425 -15.82 4.39 19.07
C GLU A 425 -16.09 4.28 17.55
N TYR A 426 -17.30 3.85 17.18
CA TYR A 426 -17.69 3.73 15.77
C TYR A 426 -19.20 3.95 15.53
N PRO A 427 -19.58 4.86 14.61
CA PRO A 427 -18.73 5.96 14.14
C PRO A 427 -18.38 6.88 15.32
N VAL A 428 -17.30 7.66 15.19
CA VAL A 428 -16.91 8.61 16.23
C VAL A 428 -18.03 9.64 16.45
N GLY A 429 -18.32 9.97 17.71
CA GLY A 429 -19.44 10.81 18.13
C GLY A 429 -20.75 10.06 18.40
N SER A 430 -20.81 8.74 18.18
CA SER A 430 -22.01 7.92 18.41
C SER A 430 -22.18 7.41 19.85
N GLY A 431 -21.12 7.45 20.66
CA GLY A 431 -21.07 6.82 21.99
C GLY A 431 -21.04 5.28 21.98
N LYS A 432 -21.07 4.64 20.80
CA LYS A 432 -21.01 3.18 20.66
C LYS A 432 -19.57 2.74 20.39
N THR A 433 -19.13 1.70 21.09
CA THR A 433 -17.79 1.12 20.87
C THR A 433 -17.87 -0.22 20.14
N ARG A 434 -16.87 -0.51 19.33
CA ARG A 434 -16.72 -1.72 18.53
C ARG A 434 -15.30 -2.28 18.62
N THR A 435 -15.14 -3.58 18.43
CA THR A 435 -13.82 -4.20 18.21
C THR A 435 -13.27 -3.78 16.85
N LEU A 436 -11.97 -4.00 16.64
CA LEU A 436 -11.35 -3.72 15.34
C LEU A 436 -11.89 -4.64 14.22
N ALA A 437 -12.28 -5.89 14.53
CA ALA A 437 -12.95 -6.75 13.55
C ALA A 437 -14.32 -6.19 13.16
N GLU A 438 -15.14 -5.78 14.14
CA GLU A 438 -16.44 -5.16 13.88
C GLU A 438 -16.29 -3.86 13.06
N CYS A 439 -15.27 -3.04 13.34
CA CYS A 439 -14.96 -1.86 12.50
C CYS A 439 -14.57 -2.24 11.07
N ALA A 440 -13.78 -3.30 10.90
CA ALA A 440 -13.37 -3.79 9.58
C ALA A 440 -14.57 -4.30 8.77
N ASP A 441 -15.49 -5.04 9.42
CA ASP A 441 -16.73 -5.53 8.82
C ASP A 441 -17.62 -4.35 8.39
N GLU A 442 -17.77 -3.33 9.24
CA GLU A 442 -18.58 -2.16 8.92
C GLU A 442 -18.02 -1.33 7.74
N VAL A 443 -16.70 -1.19 7.63
CA VAL A 443 -16.07 -0.51 6.46
C VAL A 443 -16.21 -1.39 5.21
N SER A 444 -16.05 -2.70 5.34
CA SER A 444 -16.28 -3.67 4.27
C SER A 444 -17.71 -3.57 3.72
N ASP A 445 -18.70 -3.55 4.61
CA ASP A 445 -20.11 -3.42 4.25
C ASP A 445 -20.41 -2.12 3.50
N ARG A 446 -19.80 -1.00 3.89
CA ARG A 446 -19.94 0.29 3.19
C ARG A 446 -19.44 0.19 1.74
N LEU A 447 -18.33 -0.50 1.51
CA LEU A 447 -17.77 -0.71 0.17
C LEU A 447 -18.62 -1.68 -0.66
N VAL A 448 -19.09 -2.78 -0.07
CA VAL A 448 -19.97 -3.74 -0.76
C VAL A 448 -21.29 -3.07 -1.17
N ARG A 449 -21.86 -2.22 -0.29
CA ARG A 449 -23.10 -1.47 -0.56
C ARG A 449 -23.02 -0.51 -1.75
N LEU A 450 -21.82 -0.11 -2.19
CA LEU A 450 -21.67 0.64 -3.46
C LEU A 450 -22.31 -0.09 -4.64
N PHE A 451 -22.27 -1.43 -4.61
CA PHE A 451 -22.71 -2.29 -5.69
C PHE A 451 -24.07 -2.93 -5.43
N LEU A 452 -24.71 -2.68 -4.29
CA LEU A 452 -26.03 -3.24 -3.95
C LEU A 452 -27.12 -2.20 -4.20
N THR A 453 -28.32 -2.66 -4.53
CA THR A 453 -29.48 -1.79 -4.66
C THR A 453 -29.86 -1.25 -3.28
N GLY A 454 -29.80 0.08 -3.15
CA GLY A 454 -30.17 0.80 -1.94
C GLY A 454 -31.67 0.96 -1.77
N PRO A 455 -32.12 1.57 -0.65
CA PRO A 455 -33.53 1.86 -0.40
C PRO A 455 -34.17 2.82 -1.41
N ASP A 456 -33.36 3.62 -2.11
CA ASP A 456 -33.78 4.52 -3.20
C ASP A 456 -33.97 3.77 -4.53
N GLY A 457 -33.73 2.45 -4.57
CA GLY A 457 -33.82 1.63 -5.78
C GLY A 457 -32.60 1.75 -6.70
N GLU A 458 -31.59 2.54 -6.32
CA GLU A 458 -30.37 2.74 -7.10
C GLU A 458 -29.17 2.02 -6.47
N ARG A 459 -28.15 1.73 -7.29
CA ARG A 459 -26.83 1.32 -6.79
C ARG A 459 -25.95 2.57 -6.72
N PRO A 460 -25.32 2.91 -5.57
CA PRO A 460 -24.50 4.12 -5.47
C PRO A 460 -23.46 4.22 -6.59
N ALA A 461 -22.77 3.11 -6.90
CA ALA A 461 -21.77 3.05 -7.97
C ALA A 461 -22.32 3.44 -9.36
N LEU A 462 -23.62 3.26 -9.61
CA LEU A 462 -24.28 3.54 -10.89
C LEU A 462 -25.08 4.85 -10.89
N ARG A 463 -25.06 5.61 -9.80
CA ARG A 463 -25.87 6.84 -9.67
C ARG A 463 -25.55 7.82 -10.79
N GLY A 464 -26.56 8.21 -11.56
CA GLY A 464 -26.41 9.13 -12.68
C GLY A 464 -25.75 8.54 -13.94
N SER A 465 -25.55 7.22 -14.01
CA SER A 465 -25.00 6.55 -15.20
C SER A 465 -26.00 6.42 -16.36
N GLY A 466 -27.30 6.45 -16.07
CA GLY A 466 -28.35 6.21 -17.05
C GLY A 466 -28.43 4.77 -17.58
N LEU A 467 -27.73 3.82 -16.96
CA LEU A 467 -27.71 2.42 -17.37
C LEU A 467 -28.98 1.65 -16.94
N GLU A 468 -29.34 0.64 -17.74
CA GLU A 468 -30.48 -0.24 -17.45
C GLU A 468 -30.27 -1.08 -16.18
N PRO A 469 -31.35 -1.40 -15.44
CA PRO A 469 -31.29 -2.31 -14.29
C PRO A 469 -30.76 -3.70 -14.70
N GLY A 470 -29.54 -4.03 -14.27
CA GLY A 470 -28.90 -5.34 -14.50
C GLY A 470 -27.47 -5.26 -15.02
N LEU A 471 -27.06 -4.10 -15.56
CA LEU A 471 -25.67 -3.86 -15.93
C LEU A 471 -24.86 -3.38 -14.71
N MET A 472 -23.62 -3.85 -14.59
CA MET A 472 -22.69 -3.43 -13.55
C MET A 472 -21.43 -2.85 -14.17
N LEU A 473 -21.05 -1.66 -13.71
CA LEU A 473 -19.77 -1.03 -14.01
C LEU A 473 -18.84 -1.17 -12.81
N PHE A 474 -17.55 -1.22 -13.10
CA PHE A 474 -16.49 -1.21 -12.10
C PHE A 474 -15.69 0.05 -12.30
N HIS A 475 -15.96 1.04 -11.46
CA HIS A 475 -15.34 2.34 -11.58
C HIS A 475 -13.96 2.39 -10.93
N GLU A 476 -13.09 3.27 -11.41
CA GLU A 476 -11.75 3.52 -10.89
C GLU A 476 -11.79 3.92 -9.41
N TYR A 477 -12.69 4.85 -9.07
CA TYR A 477 -12.92 5.33 -7.72
C TYR A 477 -14.37 5.79 -7.53
N PHE A 478 -14.76 6.13 -6.30
CA PHE A 478 -16.14 6.47 -5.94
C PHE A 478 -16.23 7.81 -5.24
N HIS A 479 -17.27 8.58 -5.55
CA HIS A 479 -17.48 9.89 -4.97
C HIS A 479 -17.58 9.81 -3.45
N GLY A 480 -16.75 10.58 -2.74
CA GLY A 480 -16.57 10.52 -1.29
C GLY A 480 -17.82 10.76 -0.45
N ASP A 481 -18.86 11.41 -1.00
CA ASP A 481 -20.12 11.66 -0.28
C ASP A 481 -21.36 10.96 -0.86
N THR A 482 -21.31 10.49 -2.10
CA THR A 482 -22.51 9.99 -2.80
C THR A 482 -22.35 8.57 -3.32
N GLY A 483 -21.13 8.04 -3.35
CA GLY A 483 -20.81 6.71 -3.83
C GLY A 483 -20.87 6.56 -5.36
N ARG A 484 -21.17 7.65 -6.08
CA ARG A 484 -21.18 7.66 -7.56
C ARG A 484 -19.84 7.15 -8.10
N GLY A 485 -19.88 6.18 -9.01
CA GLY A 485 -18.69 5.70 -9.71
C GLY A 485 -18.10 6.77 -10.63
N LEU A 486 -16.77 6.89 -10.63
CA LEU A 486 -16.00 7.91 -11.34
C LEU A 486 -14.71 7.32 -11.94
N GLY A 487 -14.10 8.07 -12.86
CA GLY A 487 -12.94 7.60 -13.62
C GLY A 487 -13.31 6.45 -14.56
N ALA A 488 -12.32 5.63 -14.90
CA ALA A 488 -12.53 4.50 -15.81
C ALA A 488 -13.64 3.56 -15.33
N SER A 489 -14.45 3.07 -16.26
CA SER A 489 -15.74 2.42 -15.99
C SER A 489 -15.73 0.89 -16.12
N HIS A 490 -14.66 0.34 -16.69
CA HIS A 490 -14.38 -1.09 -16.79
C HIS A 490 -13.13 -1.49 -15.98
N GLN A 491 -12.87 -0.78 -14.88
CA GLN A 491 -11.81 -1.03 -13.88
C GLN A 491 -12.08 -2.32 -13.07
N THR A 492 -12.27 -3.43 -13.78
CA THR A 492 -12.24 -4.81 -13.26
C THR A 492 -10.82 -5.24 -12.84
N GLY A 493 -9.94 -4.26 -12.67
CA GLY A 493 -8.70 -4.33 -11.93
C GLY A 493 -8.94 -4.29 -10.42
N TRP A 494 -8.41 -3.29 -9.72
CA TRP A 494 -8.50 -3.21 -8.24
C TRP A 494 -9.93 -3.11 -7.72
N THR A 495 -10.91 -2.64 -8.49
CA THR A 495 -12.29 -2.54 -8.00
C THR A 495 -12.93 -3.92 -7.92
N GLY A 496 -12.37 -4.90 -8.64
CA GLY A 496 -12.65 -6.32 -8.47
C GLY A 496 -12.32 -6.86 -7.08
N LEU A 497 -11.56 -6.13 -6.24
CA LEU A 497 -11.30 -6.54 -4.85
C LEU A 497 -12.59 -6.62 -4.01
N VAL A 498 -13.69 -6.00 -4.44
CA VAL A 498 -15.01 -6.17 -3.78
C VAL A 498 -15.42 -7.64 -3.69
N ALA A 499 -14.99 -8.49 -4.63
CA ALA A 499 -15.25 -9.93 -4.58
C ALA A 499 -14.64 -10.59 -3.33
N LEU A 500 -13.44 -10.15 -2.89
CA LEU A 500 -12.82 -10.62 -1.65
C LEU A 500 -13.65 -10.19 -0.44
N LEU A 501 -14.10 -8.94 -0.40
CA LEU A 501 -14.92 -8.42 0.70
C LEU A 501 -16.24 -9.19 0.85
N ILE A 502 -16.89 -9.51 -0.27
CA ILE A 502 -18.11 -10.32 -0.29
C ILE A 502 -17.83 -11.74 0.20
N GLN A 503 -16.74 -12.35 -0.28
CA GLN A 503 -16.39 -13.72 0.10
C GLN A 503 -16.04 -13.84 1.59
N ASP A 504 -15.31 -12.87 2.13
CA ASP A 504 -14.94 -12.81 3.54
C ASP A 504 -16.15 -12.52 4.44
N GLY A 505 -17.13 -11.73 3.97
CA GLY A 505 -18.37 -11.45 4.69
C GLY A 505 -19.44 -12.57 4.60
N ALA A 506 -19.39 -13.42 3.57
CA ALA A 506 -20.37 -14.48 3.33
C ALA A 506 -20.06 -15.82 4.04
N GLY A 507 -18.98 -15.88 4.83
CA GLY A 507 -18.57 -17.10 5.55
C GLY A 507 -18.18 -16.83 7.01
N PRO A 508 -18.11 -17.87 7.86
CA PRO A 508 -17.39 -17.76 9.12
C PRO A 508 -15.93 -17.34 8.82
N PRO A 509 -15.28 -16.57 9.71
CA PRO A 509 -13.92 -16.07 9.49
C PRO A 509 -13.02 -17.22 9.05
N ARG A 510 -12.44 -17.09 7.85
CA ARG A 510 -11.57 -18.11 7.28
C ARG A 510 -10.41 -18.38 8.22
N ALA A 511 -10.23 -19.64 8.55
CA ALA A 511 -9.13 -20.14 9.37
C ALA A 511 -7.80 -20.08 8.58
N GLY A 512 -7.35 -18.85 8.30
CA GLY A 512 -6.01 -18.50 7.85
C GLY A 512 -5.41 -17.36 8.70
N THR A 513 -6.24 -16.64 9.47
CA THR A 513 -5.81 -15.61 10.44
C THR A 513 -5.95 -16.02 11.91
N ALA A 514 -6.55 -17.18 12.22
CA ALA A 514 -6.42 -17.86 13.52
C ALA A 514 -7.13 -19.22 13.49
N ARG A 515 -6.38 -20.33 13.38
CA ARG A 515 -6.58 -21.66 14.03
C ARG A 515 -5.69 -22.71 13.37
N ILE A 516 -4.43 -22.80 13.79
CA ILE A 516 -3.68 -24.07 13.77
C ILE A 516 -3.73 -24.62 15.19
N THR A 517 -4.83 -25.27 15.55
CA THR A 517 -4.85 -26.20 16.68
C THR A 517 -5.85 -27.31 16.40
N ARG A 518 -5.36 -28.48 16.01
CA ARG A 518 -5.59 -29.77 16.68
C ARG A 518 -4.93 -30.89 15.89
N GLY A 519 -3.91 -31.48 16.50
CA GLY A 519 -3.32 -32.73 16.08
C GLY A 519 -2.26 -33.16 17.08
N THR A 520 -2.65 -33.98 18.06
CA THR A 520 -1.90 -35.13 18.58
C THR A 520 -2.72 -35.82 19.67
N PRO A 521 -2.53 -37.13 19.91
CA PRO A 521 -1.69 -38.08 19.16
C PRO A 521 -2.41 -38.72 17.97
#